data_AF-A0A3T0RMP7-F1
#
_entry.id   AF-A0A3T0RMP7-F1
#
_cell.length_a   1.000
_cell.length_b   1.000
_cell.length_c   1.000
_cell.angle_alpha   90.00
_cell.angle_beta   90.00
_cell.angle_gamma   90.00
#
_symmetry.space_group_name_H-M   'P 1'
#
loop_
_entity.id
_entity.type
_entity.pdbx_description
1 polymer ?
#
loop_
_entity_poly.entity_id
_entity_poly.type
_entity_poly.pdbx_seq_one_letter_code
_entity_poly.pdbx_strand_id
1 'polypeptide(L)'
;MDKNKQPSDDRPLIKKLALPLTLLVGGLLIVMILYKFLLGGKISLPMGDSAQGQDAFQAPAEISTSLQIECQASVDKIDKLDNCAEKQSEFDAKSASCASYSYALENPKSLDSDGSYSDIVFNIASCYKKSGNDKVPQAIALLKKAQEELPAWEVNFGPISCDSKSTLSAYLDSYSADSAFTCTKSTDLEKVVAQLQSKDLSVLSHMVWSQHVPQLGLRDSDVSCPETLKEISKSLDKALSQSVKVGVNGEQKADTTTTFIEINKGTDLVALLKVATNPDGCLYLDSLLVSNLDGVE
;
A
#
# COMPACT_ATOMS: atom_id res chain seq x y z
N MET A 1 -40.58 -5.00 -46.34
CA MET A 1 -41.42 -5.30 -45.16
C MET A 1 -40.92 -6.63 -44.63
N ASP A 2 -40.04 -6.64 -43.63
CA ASP A 2 -39.80 -7.83 -42.83
C ASP A 2 -39.68 -7.40 -41.37
N LYS A 3 -40.74 -7.72 -40.65
CA LYS A 3 -40.90 -7.47 -39.23
C LYS A 3 -40.53 -8.74 -38.48
N ASN A 4 -39.64 -8.57 -37.51
CA ASN A 4 -39.73 -9.09 -36.15
C ASN A 4 -39.51 -10.58 -35.85
N LYS A 5 -38.58 -10.73 -34.90
CA LYS A 5 -38.69 -11.42 -33.59
C LYS A 5 -38.14 -12.84 -33.48
N GLN A 6 -36.95 -12.87 -32.89
CA GLN A 6 -36.50 -13.84 -31.89
C GLN A 6 -37.37 -13.75 -30.63
N PRO A 7 -37.69 -14.89 -30.00
CA PRO A 7 -37.31 -15.18 -28.60
C PRO A 7 -37.03 -16.71 -28.43
N SER A 8 -36.53 -17.30 -27.35
CA SER A 8 -35.98 -16.95 -26.04
C SER A 8 -35.22 -18.18 -25.51
N ASP A 9 -34.47 -17.98 -24.42
CA ASP A 9 -33.99 -18.94 -23.41
C ASP A 9 -34.79 -20.25 -23.25
N ASP A 10 -34.06 -21.35 -23.02
CA ASP A 10 -34.12 -22.13 -21.75
C ASP A 10 -33.18 -23.36 -21.80
N ARG A 11 -32.29 -23.48 -20.80
CA ARG A 11 -31.60 -24.74 -20.46
C ARG A 11 -32.57 -25.68 -19.72
N PRO A 12 -32.36 -27.02 -19.76
CA PRO A 12 -31.64 -27.66 -18.65
C PRO A 12 -30.70 -28.80 -19.12
N LEU A 13 -29.48 -28.92 -18.60
CA LEU A 13 -29.05 -29.61 -17.35
C LEU A 13 -28.78 -31.12 -17.55
N ILE A 14 -27.69 -31.56 -16.90
CA ILE A 14 -27.27 -32.94 -16.60
C ILE A 14 -26.41 -33.67 -17.65
N LYS A 15 -25.09 -33.56 -17.51
CA LYS A 15 -24.21 -34.73 -17.62
C LYS A 15 -23.20 -34.76 -16.46
N LYS A 16 -23.20 -35.92 -15.81
CA LYS A 16 -22.24 -36.43 -14.82
C LYS A 16 -20.79 -36.16 -15.25
N LEU A 17 -19.90 -35.94 -14.29
CA LEU A 17 -18.66 -36.74 -14.18
C LEU A 17 -18.06 -36.57 -12.78
N ALA A 18 -17.93 -37.70 -12.08
CA ALA A 18 -17.08 -37.85 -10.92
C ALA A 18 -15.61 -37.96 -11.38
N LEU A 19 -14.66 -37.41 -10.61
CA LEU A 19 -13.24 -37.79 -10.55
C LEU A 19 -12.62 -37.22 -9.24
N PRO A 20 -11.48 -37.71 -8.72
CA PRO A 20 -11.43 -38.39 -7.43
C PRO A 20 -10.57 -37.68 -6.36
N LEU A 21 -10.94 -37.88 -5.10
CA LEU A 21 -10.15 -37.60 -3.90
C LEU A 21 -8.89 -38.51 -3.85
N THR A 22 -7.81 -38.14 -4.53
CA THR A 22 -6.50 -38.81 -4.31
C THR A 22 -5.28 -37.87 -4.38
N LEU A 23 -5.44 -36.56 -4.54
CA LEU A 23 -4.32 -35.61 -4.65
C LEU A 23 -4.01 -34.79 -3.37
N LEU A 24 -4.81 -34.94 -2.30
CA LEU A 24 -4.67 -34.12 -1.08
C LEU A 24 -3.72 -34.69 -0.01
N VAL A 25 -3.27 -35.95 -0.13
CA VAL A 25 -2.40 -36.58 0.87
C VAL A 25 -0.91 -36.55 0.47
N GLY A 26 -0.59 -36.37 -0.81
CA GLY A 26 0.79 -36.31 -1.30
C GLY A 26 1.48 -34.95 -1.09
N GLY A 27 0.74 -33.84 -1.20
CA GLY A 27 1.30 -32.48 -1.11
C GLY A 27 1.77 -32.09 0.30
N LEU A 28 1.01 -32.48 1.33
CA LEU A 28 1.33 -32.18 2.74
C LEU A 28 2.60 -32.90 3.24
N LEU A 29 2.90 -34.09 2.69
CA LEU A 29 4.05 -34.89 3.10
C LEU A 29 5.37 -34.36 2.51
N ILE A 30 5.34 -33.78 1.29
CA ILE A 30 6.53 -33.21 0.65
C ILE A 30 6.95 -31.90 1.35
N VAL A 31 6.00 -31.07 1.78
CA VAL A 31 6.28 -29.83 2.52
C VAL A 31 6.87 -30.12 3.91
N MET A 32 6.38 -31.13 4.64
CA MET A 32 6.95 -31.52 5.93
C MET A 32 8.35 -32.15 5.82
N ILE A 33 8.65 -32.87 4.74
CA ILE A 33 10.00 -33.45 4.52
C ILE A 33 11.01 -32.35 4.15
N LEU A 34 10.63 -31.37 3.34
CA LEU A 34 11.47 -30.21 3.03
C LEU A 34 11.75 -29.35 4.29
N TYR A 35 10.75 -29.18 5.16
CA TYR A 35 10.92 -28.43 6.41
C TYR A 35 11.87 -29.14 7.40
N LYS A 36 11.83 -30.49 7.48
CA LYS A 36 12.78 -31.26 8.29
C LYS A 36 14.21 -31.27 7.72
N PHE A 37 14.38 -31.18 6.41
CA PHE A 37 15.72 -31.10 5.80
C PHE A 37 16.37 -29.73 5.99
N LEU A 38 15.59 -28.64 6.02
CA LEU A 38 16.10 -27.29 6.29
C LEU A 38 16.55 -27.07 7.75
N LEU A 39 15.98 -27.82 8.71
CA LEU A 39 16.33 -27.73 10.13
C LEU A 39 17.29 -28.86 10.62
N GLY A 40 17.65 -29.82 9.76
CA GLY A 40 18.40 -31.01 10.13
C GLY A 40 19.88 -31.06 9.70
N GLY A 41 20.38 -30.05 8.99
CA GLY A 41 21.74 -30.03 8.46
C GLY A 41 22.80 -29.69 9.51
N LYS A 42 23.30 -30.68 10.25
CA LYS A 42 24.59 -30.57 10.94
C LYS A 42 25.71 -30.49 9.90
N ILE A 43 26.11 -29.28 9.52
CA ILE A 43 27.38 -29.04 8.84
C ILE A 43 28.46 -28.97 9.92
N SER A 44 29.18 -30.09 10.11
CA SER A 44 30.44 -30.08 10.87
C SER A 44 31.54 -29.52 9.98
N LEU A 45 31.94 -28.27 10.23
CA LEU A 45 33.18 -27.69 9.73
C LEU A 45 34.15 -27.50 10.91
N PRO A 46 35.47 -27.67 10.69
CA PRO A 46 36.44 -27.86 11.76
C PRO A 46 36.59 -26.60 12.63
N MET A 47 36.61 -26.82 13.94
CA MET A 47 36.89 -25.79 14.95
C MET A 47 38.31 -25.24 14.75
N GLY A 48 38.40 -23.96 14.40
CA GLY A 48 39.56 -23.12 14.67
C GLY A 48 39.20 -22.20 15.84
N ASP A 49 39.94 -22.33 16.95
CA ASP A 49 39.80 -21.50 18.14
C ASP A 49 39.89 -20.01 17.80
N SER A 50 38.82 -19.27 18.08
CA SER A 50 38.85 -17.82 18.35
C SER A 50 37.53 -17.43 19.00
N ALA A 51 37.51 -17.42 20.33
CA ALA A 51 36.45 -16.82 21.12
C ALA A 51 36.49 -15.29 20.94
N GLN A 52 35.43 -14.69 20.38
CA GLN A 52 35.07 -13.30 20.58
C GLN A 52 33.63 -13.02 20.13
N GLY A 53 32.77 -12.69 21.11
CA GLY A 53 31.51 -11.95 21.00
C GLY A 53 30.56 -12.26 19.84
N GLN A 54 29.68 -13.25 20.01
CA GLN A 54 28.41 -13.25 19.30
C GLN A 54 27.36 -12.63 20.23
N ASP A 55 26.94 -11.40 19.91
CA ASP A 55 25.62 -10.94 20.33
C ASP A 55 24.61 -11.99 19.85
N ALA A 56 23.95 -12.62 20.81
CA ALA A 56 22.89 -13.57 20.50
C ALA A 56 21.83 -12.81 19.70
N PHE A 57 21.63 -13.21 18.44
CA PHE A 57 20.46 -12.85 17.66
C PHE A 57 19.24 -13.32 18.45
N GLN A 58 18.66 -12.44 19.27
CA GLN A 58 17.41 -12.73 19.95
C GLN A 58 16.33 -12.67 18.86
N ALA A 59 15.97 -13.84 18.34
CA ALA A 59 14.76 -13.96 17.54
C ALA A 59 13.61 -13.34 18.35
N PRO A 60 12.75 -12.50 17.74
CA PRO A 60 11.60 -11.94 18.44
C PRO A 60 10.81 -13.08 19.07
N ALA A 61 10.29 -12.85 20.28
CA ALA A 61 9.56 -13.86 21.03
C ALA A 61 8.43 -14.45 20.15
N GLU A 62 8.52 -15.74 19.84
CA GLU A 62 7.48 -16.43 19.08
C GLU A 62 6.18 -16.37 19.87
N ILE A 63 5.17 -15.73 19.29
CA ILE A 63 3.80 -15.72 19.82
C ILE A 63 3.29 -17.16 19.94
N SER A 64 2.54 -17.44 21.01
CA SER A 64 2.04 -18.79 21.25
C SER A 64 1.10 -19.25 20.13
N THR A 65 1.03 -20.57 19.89
CA THR A 65 0.11 -21.14 18.89
C THR A 65 -1.35 -20.76 19.13
N SER A 66 -1.77 -20.67 20.40
CA SER A 66 -3.13 -20.20 20.73
C SER A 66 -3.35 -18.76 20.30
N LEU A 67 -2.38 -17.88 20.54
CA LEU A 67 -2.45 -16.48 20.13
C LEU A 67 -2.44 -16.35 18.60
N GLN A 68 -1.64 -17.13 17.89
CA GLN A 68 -1.65 -17.18 16.42
C GLN A 68 -3.03 -17.55 15.88
N ILE A 69 -3.69 -18.58 16.43
CA ILE A 69 -5.04 -18.99 16.04
C ILE A 69 -6.05 -17.87 16.31
N GLU A 70 -5.95 -17.22 17.47
CA GLU A 70 -6.84 -16.10 17.81
C GLU A 70 -6.66 -14.91 16.86
N CYS A 71 -5.42 -14.54 16.55
CA CYS A 71 -5.14 -13.44 15.66
C CYS A 71 -5.61 -13.75 14.24
N GLN A 72 -5.34 -14.94 13.69
CA GLN A 72 -5.86 -15.34 12.38
C GLN A 72 -7.39 -15.34 12.34
N ALA A 73 -8.05 -15.87 13.37
CA ALA A 73 -9.51 -15.89 13.45
C ALA A 73 -10.08 -14.46 13.48
N SER A 74 -9.39 -13.53 14.13
CA SER A 74 -9.75 -12.11 14.13
C SER A 74 -9.57 -11.48 12.75
N VAL A 75 -8.45 -11.75 12.05
CA VAL A 75 -8.23 -11.31 10.66
C VAL A 75 -9.34 -11.83 9.74
N ASP A 76 -9.62 -13.13 9.76
CA ASP A 76 -10.67 -13.76 8.95
C ASP A 76 -12.06 -13.16 9.23
N LYS A 77 -12.32 -12.79 10.49
CA LYS A 77 -13.56 -12.14 10.89
C LYS A 77 -13.62 -10.73 10.35
N ILE A 78 -12.58 -9.91 10.56
CA ILE A 78 -12.49 -8.55 10.04
C ILE A 78 -12.70 -8.56 8.53
N ASP A 79 -12.03 -9.45 7.79
CA ASP A 79 -12.14 -9.54 6.34
C ASP A 79 -13.58 -9.76 5.84
N LYS A 80 -14.37 -10.54 6.58
CA LYS A 80 -15.75 -10.89 6.20
C LYS A 80 -16.78 -9.82 6.55
N LEU A 81 -16.53 -9.03 7.60
CA LEU A 81 -17.44 -7.98 8.06
C LEU A 81 -17.60 -6.91 6.97
N ASP A 82 -18.83 -6.38 6.79
CA ASP A 82 -19.09 -5.28 5.86
C ASP A 82 -19.07 -3.91 6.55
N ASN A 83 -19.38 -3.87 7.84
CA ASN A 83 -19.50 -2.64 8.61
C ASN A 83 -18.14 -2.17 9.17
N CYS A 84 -17.73 -0.95 8.87
CA CYS A 84 -16.44 -0.40 9.30
C CYS A 84 -16.30 -0.30 10.83
N ALA A 85 -17.39 -0.02 11.56
CA ALA A 85 -17.36 0.07 13.02
C ALA A 85 -17.23 -1.31 13.68
N GLU A 86 -17.85 -2.35 13.11
CA GLU A 86 -17.66 -3.72 13.57
C GLU A 86 -16.22 -4.21 13.31
N LYS A 87 -15.66 -3.89 12.13
CA LYS A 87 -14.24 -4.15 11.84
C LYS A 87 -13.33 -3.46 12.86
N GLN A 88 -13.58 -2.18 13.13
CA GLN A 88 -12.82 -1.42 14.12
C GLN A 88 -12.93 -2.04 15.52
N SER A 89 -14.13 -2.41 15.96
CA SER A 89 -14.32 -3.00 17.28
C SER A 89 -13.57 -4.33 17.44
N GLU A 90 -13.53 -5.17 16.39
CA GLU A 90 -12.76 -6.42 16.40
C GLU A 90 -11.25 -6.14 16.40
N PHE A 91 -10.80 -5.19 15.57
CA PHE A 91 -9.42 -4.75 15.54
C PHE A 91 -8.96 -4.23 16.91
N ASP A 92 -9.71 -3.31 17.51
CA ASP A 92 -9.41 -2.71 18.81
C ASP A 92 -9.35 -3.75 19.94
N ALA A 93 -10.17 -4.81 19.86
CA ALA A 93 -10.18 -5.87 20.87
C ALA A 93 -8.92 -6.77 20.84
N LYS A 94 -8.19 -6.79 19.72
CA LYS A 94 -7.10 -7.74 19.47
C LYS A 94 -5.78 -7.08 19.09
N SER A 95 -5.76 -5.80 18.73
CA SER A 95 -4.59 -5.08 18.23
C SER A 95 -3.40 -5.12 19.19
N ALA A 96 -3.63 -4.95 20.49
CA ALA A 96 -2.57 -5.01 21.49
C ALA A 96 -1.90 -6.40 21.58
N SER A 97 -2.68 -7.48 21.49
CA SER A 97 -2.16 -8.86 21.57
C SER A 97 -1.62 -9.38 20.24
N CYS A 98 -2.13 -8.86 19.12
CA CYS A 98 -1.81 -9.33 17.77
C CYS A 98 -0.84 -8.41 17.02
N ALA A 99 -0.30 -7.36 17.64
CA ALA A 99 0.52 -6.35 16.96
C ALA A 99 1.70 -6.93 16.14
N SER A 100 2.31 -8.02 16.58
CA SER A 100 3.42 -8.71 15.91
C SER A 100 3.00 -9.90 15.04
N TYR A 101 1.69 -10.14 14.90
CA TYR A 101 1.18 -11.24 14.08
C TYR A 101 1.19 -10.84 12.60
N SER A 102 1.75 -11.70 11.75
CA SER A 102 1.61 -11.60 10.30
C SER A 102 0.59 -12.62 9.80
N TYR A 103 -0.30 -12.18 8.91
CA TYR A 103 -1.36 -13.00 8.34
C TYR A 103 -1.16 -13.22 6.84
N ALA A 104 -1.84 -14.26 6.32
CA ALA A 104 -2.02 -14.48 4.90
C ALA A 104 -3.45 -15.00 4.65
N LEU A 105 -4.09 -14.52 3.58
CA LEU A 105 -5.45 -14.80 3.17
C LEU A 105 -5.45 -15.27 1.71
N GLU A 106 -6.06 -16.43 1.44
CA GLU A 106 -6.08 -16.98 0.07
C GLU A 106 -7.01 -16.22 -0.88
N ASN A 107 -8.09 -15.63 -0.35
CA ASN A 107 -9.11 -14.91 -1.13
C ASN A 107 -9.73 -13.79 -0.28
N PRO A 108 -8.97 -12.73 0.03
CA PRO A 108 -9.47 -11.67 0.88
C PRO A 108 -10.62 -10.90 0.22
N LYS A 109 -11.60 -10.48 1.03
CA LYS A 109 -12.74 -9.67 0.59
C LYS A 109 -12.49 -8.18 0.72
N SER A 110 -11.79 -7.77 1.78
CA SER A 110 -11.63 -6.36 2.18
C SER A 110 -10.28 -6.00 2.79
N LEU A 111 -9.45 -7.00 3.09
CA LEU A 111 -8.05 -6.84 3.49
C LEU A 111 -7.12 -7.16 2.32
N ASP A 112 -5.84 -6.91 2.52
CA ASP A 112 -4.79 -7.38 1.61
C ASP A 112 -4.60 -8.91 1.76
N SER A 113 -3.92 -9.53 0.78
CA SER A 113 -3.66 -10.97 0.80
C SER A 113 -2.74 -11.39 1.94
N ASP A 114 -1.94 -10.48 2.44
CA ASP A 114 -0.94 -10.70 3.47
C ASP A 114 -0.53 -9.36 4.09
N GLY A 115 -0.02 -9.42 5.30
CA GLY A 115 0.41 -8.23 6.02
C GLY A 115 0.59 -8.48 7.50
N SER A 116 0.98 -7.42 8.21
CA SER A 116 0.97 -7.40 9.66
C SER A 116 -0.45 -7.11 10.16
N TYR A 117 -0.85 -7.67 11.29
CA TYR A 117 -2.17 -7.40 11.88
C TYR A 117 -2.40 -5.89 12.05
N SER A 118 -1.35 -5.15 12.40
CA SER A 118 -1.38 -3.68 12.54
C SER A 118 -1.73 -2.97 11.22
N ASP A 119 -1.42 -3.53 10.06
CA ASP A 119 -1.72 -2.94 8.74
C ASP A 119 -3.24 -2.86 8.47
N ILE A 120 -4.02 -3.69 9.16
CA ILE A 120 -5.49 -3.70 9.07
C ILE A 120 -6.09 -2.32 9.41
N VAL A 121 -5.40 -1.51 10.22
CA VAL A 121 -5.83 -0.14 10.52
C VAL A 121 -6.06 0.69 9.26
N PHE A 122 -5.21 0.56 8.24
CA PHE A 122 -5.33 1.31 6.99
C PHE A 122 -6.54 0.85 6.17
N ASN A 123 -6.78 -0.46 6.15
CA ASN A 123 -7.95 -1.05 5.50
C ASN A 123 -9.27 -0.58 6.16
N ILE A 124 -9.32 -0.51 7.49
CA ILE A 124 -10.49 -0.01 8.22
C ILE A 124 -10.66 1.51 8.02
N ALA A 125 -9.55 2.27 8.05
CA ALA A 125 -9.60 3.70 7.76
C ALA A 125 -10.11 3.97 6.33
N SER A 126 -9.68 3.17 5.34
CA SER A 126 -10.20 3.21 3.97
C SER A 126 -11.68 2.85 3.89
N CYS A 127 -12.15 1.86 4.67
CA CYS A 127 -13.57 1.51 4.77
C CYS A 127 -14.42 2.73 5.19
N TYR A 128 -14.02 3.42 6.26
CA TYR A 128 -14.70 4.64 6.69
C TYR A 128 -14.66 5.72 5.60
N LYS A 129 -13.50 5.94 4.98
CA LYS A 129 -13.33 6.93 3.94
C LYS A 129 -14.23 6.69 2.73
N LYS A 130 -14.36 5.44 2.29
CA LYS A 130 -15.24 5.01 1.19
C LYS A 130 -16.73 5.08 1.56
N SER A 131 -17.07 5.05 2.85
CA SER A 131 -18.46 5.10 3.32
C SER A 131 -19.08 6.50 3.27
N GLY A 132 -18.28 7.55 3.11
CA GLY A 132 -18.75 8.93 2.95
C GLY A 132 -17.90 9.97 3.68
N ASN A 133 -18.03 11.23 3.27
CA ASN A 133 -17.27 12.34 3.86
C ASN A 133 -17.61 12.58 5.35
N ASP A 134 -18.83 12.24 5.78
CA ASP A 134 -19.24 12.31 7.19
C ASP A 134 -18.54 11.27 8.08
N LYS A 135 -17.89 10.26 7.48
CA LYS A 135 -17.16 9.18 8.16
C LYS A 135 -15.65 9.41 8.23
N VAL A 136 -15.14 10.45 7.54
CA VAL A 136 -13.71 10.81 7.54
C VAL A 136 -13.18 11.10 8.96
N PRO A 137 -13.91 11.79 9.86
CA PRO A 137 -13.44 11.99 11.22
C PRO A 137 -13.16 10.70 11.99
N GLN A 138 -13.92 9.63 11.73
CA GLN A 138 -13.74 8.31 12.34
C GLN A 138 -12.48 7.63 11.81
N ALA A 139 -12.22 7.75 10.50
CA ALA A 139 -10.98 7.27 9.91
C ALA A 139 -9.75 7.97 10.52
N ILE A 140 -9.82 9.30 10.65
CA ILE A 140 -8.76 10.11 11.27
C ILE A 140 -8.57 9.72 12.75
N ALA A 141 -9.65 9.54 13.50
CA ALA A 141 -9.58 9.15 14.91
C ALA A 141 -8.92 7.78 15.09
N LEU A 142 -9.26 6.81 14.23
CA LEU A 142 -8.64 5.48 14.23
C LEU A 142 -7.14 5.54 13.93
N LEU A 143 -6.73 6.29 12.91
CA LEU A 143 -5.33 6.44 12.54
C LEU A 143 -4.52 7.13 13.64
N LYS A 144 -5.06 8.17 14.29
CA LYS A 144 -4.43 8.83 15.45
C LYS A 144 -4.25 7.87 16.61
N LYS A 145 -5.30 7.11 16.94
CA LYS A 145 -5.23 6.09 17.99
C LYS A 145 -4.13 5.07 17.71
N ALA A 146 -4.04 4.57 16.47
CA ALA A 146 -2.96 3.65 16.09
C ALA A 146 -1.57 4.31 16.17
N GLN A 147 -1.45 5.58 15.80
CA GLN A 147 -0.21 6.34 15.92
C GLN A 147 0.24 6.51 17.38
N GLU A 148 -0.69 6.62 18.32
CA GLU A 148 -0.42 6.82 19.74
C GLU A 148 -0.22 5.50 20.52
N GLU A 149 -1.03 4.48 20.21
CA GLU A 149 -1.14 3.27 21.04
C GLU A 149 -0.36 2.07 20.49
N LEU A 150 -0.10 1.99 19.18
CA LEU A 150 0.65 0.87 18.60
C LEU A 150 2.15 1.13 18.62
N PRO A 151 2.98 0.11 18.93
CA PRO A 151 4.43 0.19 18.75
C PRO A 151 4.75 0.47 17.28
N ALA A 152 5.92 1.06 16.98
CA ALA A 152 6.35 1.19 15.59
C ALA A 152 6.45 -0.20 14.93
N TRP A 153 6.06 -0.30 13.67
CA TRP A 153 6.10 -1.54 12.90
C TRP A 153 6.41 -1.23 11.44
N GLU A 154 6.73 -2.28 10.68
CA GLU A 154 6.96 -2.21 9.25
C GLU A 154 5.65 -2.50 8.50
N VAL A 155 5.16 -1.51 7.76
CA VAL A 155 3.98 -1.62 6.90
C VAL A 155 4.40 -2.19 5.56
N ASN A 156 3.82 -3.32 5.17
CA ASN A 156 4.17 -3.95 3.90
C ASN A 156 3.32 -3.41 2.75
N PHE A 157 3.98 -2.88 1.72
CA PHE A 157 3.36 -2.48 0.46
C PHE A 157 3.97 -3.31 -0.67
N GLY A 158 3.57 -4.58 -0.76
CA GLY A 158 4.15 -5.54 -1.70
C GLY A 158 5.61 -5.88 -1.33
N PRO A 159 6.61 -5.67 -2.22
CA PRO A 159 8.00 -6.02 -1.95
C PRO A 159 8.76 -5.01 -1.07
N ILE A 160 8.12 -3.92 -0.63
CA ILE A 160 8.73 -2.94 0.28
C ILE A 160 8.04 -2.93 1.65
N SER A 161 8.83 -2.51 2.63
CA SER A 161 8.38 -2.20 3.97
C SER A 161 8.61 -0.70 4.23
N CYS A 162 7.63 -0.07 4.85
CA CYS A 162 7.63 1.36 5.19
C CYS A 162 7.44 1.54 6.70
N ASP A 163 8.10 2.54 7.28
CA ASP A 163 7.89 2.89 8.68
C ASP A 163 6.42 3.27 8.93
N SER A 164 5.83 2.66 9.95
CA SER A 164 4.41 2.87 10.24
C SER A 164 4.08 4.27 10.75
N LYS A 165 5.00 4.97 11.43
CA LYS A 165 4.74 6.31 11.95
C LYS A 165 4.71 7.34 10.83
N SER A 166 5.63 7.25 9.86
CA SER A 166 5.57 8.07 8.64
C SER A 166 4.33 7.73 7.82
N THR A 167 4.06 6.44 7.58
CA THR A 167 2.88 5.99 6.83
C THR A 167 1.58 6.50 7.46
N LEU A 168 1.39 6.37 8.77
CA LEU A 168 0.23 6.91 9.48
C LEU A 168 0.11 8.43 9.31
N SER A 169 1.24 9.16 9.37
CA SER A 169 1.27 10.60 9.16
C SER A 169 0.83 10.99 7.75
N ALA A 170 1.26 10.23 6.73
CA ALA A 170 0.85 10.44 5.34
C ALA A 170 -0.66 10.27 5.15
N TYR A 171 -1.24 9.21 5.73
CA TYR A 171 -2.70 9.00 5.70
C TYR A 171 -3.46 10.10 6.44
N LEU A 172 -2.96 10.53 7.60
CA LEU A 172 -3.57 11.62 8.37
C LEU A 172 -3.54 12.96 7.62
N ASP A 173 -2.43 13.27 6.93
CA ASP A 173 -2.27 14.47 6.10
C ASP A 173 -3.27 14.45 4.93
N SER A 174 -3.31 13.34 4.17
CA SER A 174 -4.22 13.18 3.03
C SER A 174 -5.70 13.23 3.46
N TYR A 175 -6.09 12.55 4.54
CA TYR A 175 -7.49 12.52 4.97
C TYR A 175 -7.94 13.87 5.56
N SER A 176 -7.00 14.68 6.05
CA SER A 176 -7.28 16.03 6.56
C SER A 176 -7.33 17.09 5.45
N ALA A 177 -6.80 16.80 4.25
CA ALA A 177 -6.72 17.74 3.12
C ALA A 177 -8.07 18.00 2.43
N ASP A 178 -9.14 17.27 2.79
CA ASP A 178 -10.43 17.27 2.09
C ASP A 178 -11.14 18.63 2.05
N SER A 179 -10.87 19.52 3.01
CA SER A 179 -11.41 20.89 3.04
C SER A 179 -10.66 21.86 2.11
N ALA A 180 -9.50 21.46 1.59
CA ALA A 180 -8.61 22.29 0.76
C ALA A 180 -8.49 21.81 -0.69
N PHE A 181 -9.11 20.67 -1.05
CA PHE A 181 -9.00 20.12 -2.41
C PHE A 181 -9.59 21.09 -3.44
N THR A 182 -8.69 21.71 -4.21
CA THR A 182 -9.04 22.57 -5.34
C THR A 182 -8.79 21.80 -6.61
N CYS A 183 -9.84 21.34 -7.26
CA CYS A 183 -9.74 20.54 -8.49
C CYS A 183 -8.93 21.27 -9.57
N THR A 184 -7.68 20.85 -9.77
CA THR A 184 -6.87 21.24 -10.93
C THR A 184 -7.26 20.34 -12.10
N LYS A 185 -7.85 20.88 -13.17
CA LYS A 185 -8.31 20.03 -14.28
C LYS A 185 -7.13 19.48 -15.07
N SER A 186 -7.30 18.31 -15.69
CA SER A 186 -6.28 17.73 -16.58
C SER A 186 -5.89 18.65 -17.74
N THR A 187 -6.80 19.51 -18.19
CA THR A 187 -6.54 20.56 -19.19
C THR A 187 -5.56 21.63 -18.72
N ASP A 188 -5.33 21.76 -17.41
CA ASP A 188 -4.42 22.74 -16.82
C ASP A 188 -3.01 22.17 -16.58
N LEU A 189 -2.70 20.98 -17.09
CA LEU A 189 -1.40 20.33 -16.90
C LEU A 189 -0.22 21.23 -17.33
N GLU A 190 -0.34 21.97 -18.42
CA GLU A 190 0.70 22.91 -18.86
C GLU A 190 0.95 24.02 -17.83
N LYS A 191 -0.09 24.46 -17.12
CA LYS A 191 0.05 25.44 -16.02
C LYS A 191 0.77 24.82 -14.83
N VAL A 192 0.47 23.58 -14.48
CA VAL A 192 1.19 22.83 -13.44
C VAL A 192 2.68 22.76 -13.78
N VAL A 193 3.02 22.39 -15.01
CA VAL A 193 4.40 22.36 -15.48
C VAL A 193 5.07 23.73 -15.38
N ALA A 194 4.41 24.79 -15.84
CA ALA A 194 4.94 26.15 -15.74
C ALA A 194 5.17 26.60 -14.29
N GLN A 195 4.28 26.26 -13.36
CA GLN A 195 4.44 26.55 -11.94
C GLN A 195 5.65 25.81 -11.36
N LEU A 196 5.79 24.51 -11.65
CA LEU A 196 6.95 23.73 -11.22
C LEU A 196 8.27 24.26 -11.81
N GLN A 197 8.29 24.72 -13.07
CA GLN A 197 9.44 25.40 -13.67
C GLN A 197 9.82 26.68 -12.92
N SER A 198 8.81 27.42 -12.46
CA SER A 198 9.00 28.64 -11.64
C SER A 198 9.32 28.35 -10.16
N LYS A 199 9.42 27.07 -9.77
CA LYS A 199 9.62 26.60 -8.38
C LYS A 199 8.46 26.94 -7.43
N ASP A 200 7.26 27.14 -7.98
CA ASP A 200 6.03 27.29 -7.21
C ASP A 200 5.44 25.91 -6.90
N LEU A 201 5.65 25.44 -5.66
CA LEU A 201 5.14 24.15 -5.19
C LEU A 201 3.73 24.22 -4.60
N SER A 202 3.11 25.41 -4.54
CA SER A 202 1.75 25.55 -4.01
C SER A 202 0.74 24.70 -4.80
N VAL A 203 1.01 24.48 -6.09
CA VAL A 203 0.20 23.63 -6.99
C VAL A 203 0.04 22.20 -6.48
N LEU A 204 1.01 21.66 -5.72
CA LEU A 204 0.89 20.30 -5.19
C LEU A 204 -0.27 20.16 -4.19
N SER A 205 -0.55 21.20 -3.41
CA SER A 205 -1.66 21.20 -2.45
C SER A 205 -3.03 21.10 -3.13
N HIS A 206 -3.15 21.60 -4.36
CA HIS A 206 -4.34 21.50 -5.19
C HIS A 206 -4.49 20.12 -5.86
N MET A 207 -3.47 19.27 -5.76
CA MET A 207 -3.48 17.92 -6.32
C MET A 207 -3.56 16.84 -5.22
N VAL A 208 -3.80 17.21 -3.96
CA VAL A 208 -4.02 16.21 -2.90
C VAL A 208 -5.48 15.79 -2.87
N TRP A 209 -5.76 14.58 -3.35
CA TRP A 209 -7.10 14.00 -3.34
C TRP A 209 -7.25 13.06 -2.15
N SER A 210 -8.25 13.27 -1.30
CA SER A 210 -8.40 12.51 -0.05
C SER A 210 -8.69 11.00 -0.21
N GLN A 211 -8.99 10.53 -1.42
CA GLN A 211 -9.14 9.10 -1.72
C GLN A 211 -7.81 8.45 -2.13
N HIS A 212 -6.74 9.24 -2.22
CA HIS A 212 -5.40 8.78 -2.58
C HIS A 212 -4.37 9.34 -1.60
N VAL A 213 -3.45 8.49 -1.15
CA VAL A 213 -2.33 8.95 -0.33
C VAL A 213 -1.11 9.08 -1.24
N PRO A 214 -0.56 10.30 -1.40
CA PRO A 214 0.64 10.50 -2.20
C PRO A 214 1.80 9.61 -1.74
N GLN A 215 2.62 9.16 -2.68
CA GLN A 215 3.75 8.29 -2.39
C GLN A 215 5.08 8.93 -2.77
N LEU A 216 6.14 8.57 -2.05
CA LEU A 216 7.52 8.92 -2.36
C LEU A 216 8.33 7.64 -2.55
N GLY A 217 9.08 7.55 -3.65
CA GLY A 217 9.86 6.36 -3.96
C GLY A 217 11.10 6.65 -4.78
N LEU A 218 11.84 5.59 -5.06
CA LEU A 218 12.98 5.64 -5.97
C LEU A 218 12.50 5.50 -7.41
N ARG A 219 13.13 6.24 -8.33
CA ARG A 219 12.81 6.20 -9.76
C ARG A 219 13.02 4.83 -10.38
N ASP A 220 14.08 4.15 -9.98
CA ASP A 220 14.46 2.84 -10.54
C ASP A 220 13.76 1.67 -9.80
N SER A 221 12.70 2.00 -9.07
CA SER A 221 11.92 1.11 -8.23
C SER A 221 10.45 1.23 -8.61
N ASP A 222 9.78 0.11 -8.84
CA ASP A 222 8.33 0.07 -9.08
C ASP A 222 7.51 0.27 -7.80
N VAL A 223 8.18 0.63 -6.70
CA VAL A 223 7.63 0.65 -5.34
C VAL A 223 8.01 1.91 -4.58
N SER A 224 7.04 2.43 -3.81
CA SER A 224 7.09 3.70 -3.08
C SER A 224 6.30 3.63 -1.78
N CYS A 225 6.72 4.39 -0.77
CA CYS A 225 6.02 4.48 0.50
C CYS A 225 5.03 5.66 0.49
N PRO A 226 3.86 5.53 1.14
CA PRO A 226 3.01 6.68 1.41
C PRO A 226 3.78 7.75 2.19
N GLU A 227 3.69 9.00 1.75
CA GLU A 227 4.37 10.13 2.39
C GLU A 227 3.51 11.38 2.47
N THR A 228 3.85 12.25 3.42
CA THR A 228 3.21 13.55 3.62
C THR A 228 3.49 14.48 2.44
N LEU A 229 2.57 15.42 2.19
CA LEU A 229 2.76 16.43 1.16
C LEU A 229 4.02 17.27 1.44
N LYS A 230 4.34 17.47 2.73
CA LYS A 230 5.51 18.23 3.18
C LYS A 230 6.81 17.56 2.73
N GLU A 231 7.00 16.26 2.97
CA GLU A 231 8.23 15.56 2.59
C GLU A 231 8.34 15.39 1.07
N ILE A 232 7.21 15.19 0.37
CA ILE A 232 7.19 15.22 -1.10
C ILE A 232 7.61 16.61 -1.63
N SER A 233 7.07 17.68 -1.05
CA SER A 233 7.40 19.05 -1.44
C SER A 233 8.88 19.36 -1.21
N LYS A 234 9.45 18.93 -0.07
CA LYS A 234 10.87 19.07 0.26
C LYS A 234 11.76 18.33 -0.75
N SER A 235 11.41 17.09 -1.08
CA SER A 235 12.13 16.28 -2.06
C SER A 235 12.05 16.88 -3.46
N LEU A 236 10.89 17.39 -3.85
CA LEU A 236 10.68 18.07 -5.12
C LEU A 236 11.45 19.39 -5.19
N ASP A 237 11.43 20.20 -4.13
CA ASP A 237 12.19 21.46 -4.06
C ASP A 237 13.69 21.20 -4.24
N LYS A 238 14.22 20.15 -3.60
CA LYS A 238 15.61 19.71 -3.80
C LYS A 238 15.88 19.35 -5.26
N ALA A 239 14.97 18.63 -5.92
CA ALA A 239 15.11 18.30 -7.35
C ALA A 239 15.07 19.56 -8.24
N LEU A 240 14.22 20.54 -7.93
CA LEU A 240 14.07 21.80 -8.66
C LEU A 240 15.13 22.86 -8.30
N SER A 241 15.90 22.68 -7.23
CA SER A 241 16.93 23.62 -6.79
C SER A 241 18.05 23.80 -7.82
N GLN A 242 18.29 22.78 -8.65
CA GLN A 242 19.32 22.74 -9.68
C GLN A 242 18.80 23.38 -10.99
N SER A 243 19.70 23.71 -11.92
CA SER A 243 19.29 24.14 -13.28
C SER A 243 18.66 22.95 -14.01
N VAL A 244 17.33 22.85 -13.96
CA VAL A 244 16.54 21.75 -14.51
C VAL A 244 15.60 22.21 -15.60
N LYS A 245 15.18 21.26 -16.44
CA LYS A 245 14.06 21.38 -17.37
C LYS A 245 12.92 20.52 -16.84
N VAL A 246 11.73 21.09 -16.73
CA VAL A 246 10.51 20.35 -16.40
C VAL A 246 9.68 20.20 -17.66
N GLY A 247 9.19 19.00 -17.95
CA GLY A 247 8.39 18.72 -19.13
C GLY A 247 7.49 17.52 -18.93
N VAL A 248 6.53 17.32 -19.83
CA VAL A 248 5.66 16.14 -19.83
C VAL A 248 6.25 15.12 -20.80
N ASN A 249 6.39 13.86 -20.36
CA ASN A 249 6.71 12.79 -21.29
C ASN A 249 5.47 12.40 -22.08
N GLY A 250 5.58 12.39 -23.41
CA GLY A 250 4.51 12.11 -24.36
C GLY A 250 4.17 10.62 -24.52
N GLU A 251 4.83 9.69 -23.83
CA GLU A 251 4.37 8.30 -23.76
C GLU A 251 3.12 8.18 -22.88
N GLN A 252 2.01 8.76 -23.37
CA GLN A 252 0.68 8.28 -23.02
C GLN A 252 0.59 6.86 -23.56
N LYS A 253 0.80 5.85 -22.70
CA LYS A 253 0.21 4.54 -22.97
C LYS A 253 -1.29 4.80 -23.11
N ALA A 254 -1.85 4.37 -24.23
CA ALA A 254 -3.16 4.77 -24.76
C ALA A 254 -4.38 4.41 -23.88
N ASP A 255 -4.17 4.05 -22.62
CA ASP A 255 -5.19 3.54 -21.69
C ASP A 255 -4.99 4.01 -20.24
N THR A 256 -4.04 4.93 -19.96
CA THR A 256 -3.76 5.35 -18.58
C THR A 256 -4.18 6.79 -18.31
N THR A 257 -5.01 6.99 -17.27
CA THR A 257 -5.35 8.29 -16.66
C THR A 257 -4.14 8.98 -15.99
N THR A 258 -2.95 8.37 -16.08
CA THR A 258 -1.69 8.81 -15.49
C THR A 258 -0.84 9.58 -16.51
N THR A 259 -0.25 10.67 -16.06
CA THR A 259 0.72 11.49 -16.78
C THR A 259 1.99 11.65 -15.95
N PHE A 260 3.13 11.67 -16.62
CA PHE A 260 4.43 11.82 -15.99
C PHE A 260 5.03 13.18 -16.33
N ILE A 261 5.35 13.95 -15.28
CA ILE A 261 6.10 15.20 -15.38
C ILE A 261 7.55 14.88 -15.02
N GLU A 262 8.42 14.99 -16.01
CA GLU A 262 9.85 14.75 -15.89
C GLU A 262 10.59 16.00 -15.45
N ILE A 263 11.55 15.81 -14.55
CA ILE A 263 12.45 16.86 -14.09
C ILE A 263 13.86 16.41 -14.47
N ASN A 264 14.44 17.10 -15.45
CA ASN A 264 15.68 16.73 -16.10
C ASN A 264 16.79 17.75 -15.81
N LYS A 265 17.97 17.28 -15.43
CA LYS A 265 19.20 18.07 -15.34
C LYS A 265 20.08 17.74 -16.55
N GLY A 266 20.09 18.63 -17.56
CA GLY A 266 20.72 18.30 -18.83
C GLY A 266 19.99 17.14 -19.51
N THR A 267 20.64 15.98 -19.61
CA THR A 267 20.07 14.71 -20.11
C THR A 267 19.62 13.77 -19.01
N ASP A 268 19.92 14.08 -17.75
CA ASP A 268 19.71 13.17 -16.63
C ASP A 268 18.34 13.41 -15.99
N LEU A 269 17.48 12.39 -15.98
CA LEU A 269 16.19 12.44 -15.29
C LEU A 269 16.40 12.39 -13.78
N VAL A 270 16.24 13.51 -13.07
CA VAL A 270 16.52 13.55 -11.62
C VAL A 270 15.31 13.13 -10.78
N ALA A 271 14.11 13.44 -11.26
CA ALA A 271 12.85 13.09 -10.60
C ALA A 271 11.71 12.95 -11.62
N LEU A 272 10.73 12.13 -11.25
CA LEU A 272 9.51 11.87 -12.01
C LEU A 272 8.31 12.11 -11.11
N LEU A 273 7.49 13.10 -11.45
CA LEU A 273 6.24 13.37 -10.75
C LEU A 273 5.11 12.67 -11.52
N LYS A 274 4.52 11.66 -10.90
CA LYS A 274 3.39 10.90 -11.42
C LYS A 274 2.10 11.58 -10.95
N VAL A 275 1.31 12.03 -11.91
CA VAL A 275 0.02 12.68 -11.67
C VAL A 275 -1.05 11.85 -12.37
N ALA A 276 -2.17 11.60 -11.73
CA ALA A 276 -3.27 10.85 -12.31
C ALA A 276 -4.56 11.66 -12.33
N THR A 277 -5.54 11.23 -13.11
CA THR A 277 -6.82 11.92 -13.26
C THR A 277 -7.92 11.10 -12.58
N ASN A 278 -8.66 11.73 -11.67
CA ASN A 278 -9.80 11.10 -11.02
C ASN A 278 -11.04 11.08 -11.97
N PRO A 279 -12.14 10.40 -11.61
CA PRO A 279 -13.36 10.34 -12.44
C PRO A 279 -13.97 11.71 -12.78
N ASP A 280 -13.73 12.74 -11.95
CA ASP A 280 -14.23 14.10 -12.15
C ASP A 280 -13.33 14.94 -13.08
N GLY A 281 -12.25 14.36 -13.62
CA GLY A 281 -11.29 15.03 -14.49
C GLY A 281 -10.29 15.92 -13.75
N CYS A 282 -10.16 15.77 -12.43
CA CYS A 282 -9.19 16.49 -11.62
C CYS A 282 -7.89 15.71 -11.53
N LEU A 283 -6.77 16.42 -11.69
CA LEU A 283 -5.44 15.91 -11.44
C LEU A 283 -5.25 15.68 -9.93
N TYR A 284 -4.64 14.56 -9.59
CA TYR A 284 -4.13 14.28 -8.26
C TYR A 284 -2.70 13.77 -8.31
N LEU A 285 -1.94 14.12 -7.28
CA LEU A 285 -0.58 13.67 -7.05
C LEU A 285 -0.62 12.19 -6.67
N ASP A 286 -0.10 11.33 -7.54
CA ASP A 286 -0.01 9.91 -7.28
C ASP A 286 1.28 9.59 -6.53
N SER A 287 2.42 9.91 -7.15
CA SER A 287 3.73 9.70 -6.54
C SER A 287 4.79 10.67 -7.04
N LEU A 288 5.81 10.90 -6.23
CA LEU A 288 7.09 11.46 -6.64
C LEU A 288 8.14 10.35 -6.60
N LEU A 289 8.82 10.13 -7.71
CA LEU A 289 9.93 9.19 -7.80
C LEU A 289 11.24 9.96 -7.99
N VAL A 290 12.21 9.76 -7.10
CA VAL A 290 13.49 10.48 -7.12
C VAL A 290 14.66 9.53 -7.34
N SER A 291 15.77 10.05 -7.87
CA SER A 291 16.99 9.24 -8.07
C SER A 291 17.68 8.84 -6.75
N ASN A 292 17.40 9.56 -5.67
CA ASN A 292 17.96 9.31 -4.34
C ASN A 292 17.04 9.92 -3.26
N LEU A 293 16.79 9.17 -2.19
CA LEU A 293 15.97 9.59 -1.04
C LEU A 293 16.76 10.35 0.04
N ASP A 294 18.07 10.62 -0.16
CA ASP A 294 18.91 11.34 0.81
C ASP A 294 18.23 12.63 1.33
N GLY A 295 17.95 12.67 2.64
CA GLY A 295 17.40 13.84 3.34
C GLY A 295 15.92 13.76 3.72
N VAL A 296 15.28 12.59 3.58
CA VAL A 296 14.03 12.27 4.29
C VAL A 296 14.42 11.68 5.67
N GLU A 297 14.81 12.58 6.58
CA GLU A 297 14.88 12.32 8.03
C GLU A 297 13.76 13.09 8.72
#